data_AF-A0A8C9H3K2-F1
#
_entry.id   AF-A0A8C9H3K2-F1
#
_cell.length_a   1.000
_cell.length_b   1.000
_cell.length_c   1.000
_cell.angle_alpha   90.00
_cell.angle_beta   90.00
_cell.angle_gamma   90.00
#
_symmetry.space_group_name_H-M   'P 1'
#
loop_
_entity.id
_entity.type
_entity.pdbx_description
1 polymer ?
#
loop_
_entity_poly.entity_id
_entity_poly.type
_entity_poly.pdbx_seq_one_letter_code
_entity_poly.pdbx_strand_id
1 'polypeptide(L)'
;MASNHKSSAARPVSRGGVGLTGRPPSGIRPLSGNRVATAMPPGTARPGSRSGPIGTGGVLSSQIKVADRPVTQQGLTGMKTGMKGPQRQILDKSYYLGLLRSKISELTTEVNKLQKEIEMYNQENSVYLSYEKRAETLAVEMKEFQGQLADYNMLVDKLNTNTEMEEVMNDYNMLKAQNDRETQSMDVIFTERQAKEKQMRSVEEEIEQEKQAADDIIKNMSLENQVKYLEMKATNEKLLQELDTLQQQLDSQNMKKESMEAEIAHSQVKQEAVLLHEKLYELESHRDQMIAEDKSIGSPMEEREKLLKQVKDDNQEIASMERQLTDIKEKINQFNEEIRQLDMDLEEHQDSTNYGWKITEKNTESFKKQV
;
A
#
# COMPACT_ATOMS: atom_id res chain seq x y z
N MET A 1 -19.04 -44.63 24.89
CA MET A 1 -20.19 -43.69 24.82
C MET A 1 -19.66 -42.32 25.21
N ALA A 2 -19.93 -41.31 24.36
CA ALA A 2 -19.54 -39.89 24.45
C ALA A 2 -18.04 -39.58 24.28
N SER A 3 -17.57 -38.59 23.52
CA SER A 3 -18.08 -37.84 22.36
C SER A 3 -16.88 -36.98 21.92
N ASN A 4 -16.26 -37.31 20.79
CA ASN A 4 -15.17 -36.54 20.19
C ASN A 4 -15.76 -35.31 19.47
N HIS A 5 -15.56 -34.12 20.01
CA HIS A 5 -15.73 -32.87 19.25
C HIS A 5 -14.35 -32.27 18.96
N LYS A 6 -13.97 -32.32 17.68
CA LYS A 6 -12.86 -31.56 17.11
C LYS A 6 -13.23 -30.08 17.10
N SER A 7 -12.32 -29.26 17.60
CA SER A 7 -12.30 -27.81 17.47
C SER A 7 -12.08 -27.42 16.00
N SER A 8 -13.04 -26.69 15.42
CA SER A 8 -12.84 -25.95 14.17
C SER A 8 -12.55 -24.50 14.54
N ALA A 9 -11.34 -24.04 14.26
CA ALA A 9 -10.93 -22.67 14.47
C ALA A 9 -11.71 -21.75 13.51
N ALA A 10 -12.40 -20.77 14.10
CA ALA A 10 -13.04 -19.67 13.40
C ALA A 10 -11.97 -18.77 12.75
N ARG A 11 -12.09 -18.50 11.46
CA ARG A 11 -11.44 -17.37 10.80
C ARG A 11 -12.30 -16.11 11.01
N PRO A 12 -11.70 -14.94 11.30
CA PRO A 12 -12.44 -13.69 11.39
C PRO A 12 -12.91 -13.23 10.00
N VAL A 13 -14.14 -12.75 9.94
CA VAL A 13 -14.76 -12.10 8.78
C VAL A 13 -14.48 -10.60 8.90
N SER A 14 -13.57 -10.07 8.07
CA SER A 14 -13.38 -8.63 7.93
C SER A 14 -14.48 -8.04 7.04
N ARG A 15 -15.27 -7.17 7.67
CA ARG A 15 -16.34 -6.34 7.08
C ARG A 15 -15.81 -4.92 6.96
N GLY A 16 -15.92 -4.29 5.78
CA GLY A 16 -15.71 -2.86 5.64
C GLY A 16 -15.30 -2.39 4.25
N GLY A 17 -16.18 -2.53 3.27
CA GLY A 17 -16.07 -1.81 2.01
C GLY A 17 -16.60 -0.38 2.20
N VAL A 18 -15.75 0.61 1.95
CA VAL A 18 -16.13 2.02 1.79
C VAL A 18 -15.72 2.44 0.38
N GLY A 19 -16.70 2.96 -0.35
CA GLY A 19 -16.64 3.23 -1.78
C GLY A 19 -15.68 4.34 -2.17
N LEU A 20 -15.00 4.10 -3.29
CA LEU A 20 -14.30 5.10 -4.08
C LEU A 20 -15.21 5.53 -5.23
N THR A 21 -15.84 6.70 -5.10
CA THR A 21 -16.37 7.43 -6.27
C THR A 21 -16.14 8.93 -6.06
N GLY A 22 -15.05 9.45 -6.62
CA GLY A 22 -14.75 10.88 -6.63
C GLY A 22 -13.95 11.22 -7.88
N ARG A 23 -14.65 11.39 -9.02
CA ARG A 23 -14.14 12.08 -10.22
C ARG A 23 -14.84 13.43 -10.31
N PRO A 24 -14.14 14.54 -10.59
CA PRO A 24 -14.77 15.86 -10.71
C PRO A 24 -15.50 16.01 -12.06
N PRO A 25 -16.61 16.76 -12.14
CA PRO A 25 -17.28 17.06 -13.40
C PRO A 25 -16.71 18.36 -14.00
N SER A 26 -16.20 18.27 -15.22
CA SER A 26 -15.84 19.42 -16.04
C SER A 26 -16.80 19.56 -17.22
N GLY A 27 -17.31 20.77 -17.45
CA GLY A 27 -17.56 21.27 -18.80
C GLY A 27 -19.01 21.33 -19.29
N ILE A 28 -19.62 22.50 -19.08
CA ILE A 28 -20.82 23.00 -19.75
C ILE A 28 -20.57 23.12 -21.26
N ARG A 29 -21.49 22.63 -22.10
CA ARG A 29 -21.67 23.09 -23.50
C ARG A 29 -23.16 23.26 -23.82
N PRO A 30 -23.52 24.24 -24.68
CA PRO A 30 -24.89 24.70 -24.83
C PRO A 30 -25.70 23.89 -25.84
N LEU A 31 -27.01 24.06 -25.70
CA LEU A 31 -28.10 23.47 -26.47
C LEU A 31 -28.29 24.17 -27.83
N SER A 32 -28.27 23.38 -28.91
CA SER A 32 -28.87 23.66 -30.22
C SER A 32 -29.06 22.28 -30.88
N GLY A 33 -30.24 21.77 -31.19
CA GLY A 33 -31.31 22.43 -31.91
C GLY A 33 -31.24 22.00 -33.37
N ASN A 34 -31.61 20.75 -33.70
CA ASN A 34 -32.38 20.43 -34.91
C ASN A 34 -32.83 18.97 -35.00
N ARG A 35 -34.11 18.87 -35.36
CA ARG A 35 -34.89 17.66 -35.61
C ARG A 35 -34.66 17.18 -37.04
N VAL A 36 -34.55 15.87 -37.26
CA VAL A 36 -35.23 15.22 -38.40
C VAL A 36 -35.71 13.85 -37.93
N ALA A 37 -37.01 13.66 -38.04
CA ALA A 37 -37.71 12.40 -37.86
C ALA A 37 -38.11 11.84 -39.22
N THR A 38 -38.02 10.52 -39.39
CA THR A 38 -38.67 9.74 -40.44
C THR A 38 -38.81 8.32 -39.87
N ALA A 39 -39.93 7.98 -39.23
CA ALA A 39 -41.14 7.37 -39.79
C ALA A 39 -41.01 5.87 -40.14
N MET A 40 -41.48 5.04 -39.19
CA MET A 40 -42.42 3.89 -39.32
C MET A 40 -41.97 2.52 -39.90
N PRO A 41 -42.67 1.42 -39.52
CA PRO A 41 -42.16 0.03 -39.33
C PRO A 41 -42.85 -0.97 -40.32
N PRO A 42 -43.21 -2.26 -40.03
CA PRO A 42 -42.71 -3.33 -39.13
C PRO A 42 -42.50 -4.72 -39.83
N GLY A 43 -41.76 -5.63 -39.17
CA GLY A 43 -42.01 -7.08 -39.15
C GLY A 43 -41.55 -7.96 -40.35
N THR A 44 -40.86 -9.07 -40.05
CA THR A 44 -41.30 -10.47 -40.28
C THR A 44 -40.12 -11.46 -40.25
N ALA A 45 -40.36 -12.58 -39.55
CA ALA A 45 -40.00 -13.95 -39.90
C ALA A 45 -38.57 -14.33 -40.37
N ARG A 46 -37.96 -15.14 -39.49
CA ARG A 46 -37.40 -16.48 -39.73
C ARG A 46 -35.94 -16.64 -40.21
N PRO A 47 -35.24 -17.67 -39.69
CA PRO A 47 -33.84 -17.96 -39.98
C PRO A 47 -33.64 -18.97 -41.11
N GLY A 48 -32.54 -18.86 -41.86
CA GLY A 48 -31.98 -19.99 -42.61
C GLY A 48 -31.09 -19.65 -43.82
N SER A 49 -29.89 -20.25 -43.80
CA SER A 49 -29.22 -20.96 -44.93
C SER A 49 -27.98 -20.34 -45.60
N ARG A 50 -26.95 -21.21 -45.74
CA ARG A 50 -25.70 -21.19 -46.54
C ARG A 50 -24.52 -20.42 -45.94
N SER A 51 -23.28 -20.95 -45.86
CA SER A 51 -22.58 -22.04 -46.59
C SER A 51 -21.21 -22.27 -45.91
N GLY A 52 -20.81 -23.49 -45.51
CA GLY A 52 -19.83 -24.39 -46.20
C GLY A 52 -18.40 -24.26 -45.61
N PRO A 53 -17.52 -25.31 -45.55
CA PRO A 53 -17.38 -26.41 -46.52
C PRO A 53 -17.17 -27.86 -45.97
N ILE A 54 -17.66 -28.81 -46.78
CA ILE A 54 -17.05 -30.08 -47.25
C ILE A 54 -16.27 -30.97 -46.25
N GLY A 55 -16.88 -32.11 -45.91
CA GLY A 55 -16.24 -33.30 -45.36
C GLY A 55 -17.20 -34.48 -45.40
N THR A 56 -16.93 -35.44 -46.28
CA THR A 56 -17.76 -36.58 -46.66
C THR A 56 -17.99 -37.63 -45.55
N GLY A 57 -19.23 -38.08 -45.37
CA GLY A 57 -19.52 -39.44 -44.84
C GLY A 57 -20.63 -39.54 -43.80
N GLY A 58 -21.67 -40.34 -44.10
CA GLY A 58 -22.40 -41.11 -43.08
C GLY A 58 -23.68 -40.49 -42.53
N VAL A 59 -24.81 -41.03 -43.00
CA VAL A 59 -26.18 -40.62 -42.68
C VAL A 59 -26.61 -41.08 -41.29
N LEU A 60 -27.18 -40.14 -40.54
CA LEU A 60 -28.13 -40.20 -39.42
C LEU A 60 -28.76 -41.58 -39.10
N SER A 61 -28.57 -42.08 -37.88
CA SER A 61 -29.45 -43.08 -37.25
C SER A 61 -30.08 -42.51 -35.98
N SER A 62 -31.23 -41.86 -36.13
CA SER A 62 -32.17 -41.61 -35.04
C SER A 62 -32.83 -42.92 -34.63
N GLN A 63 -32.66 -43.33 -33.37
CA GLN A 63 -33.32 -44.52 -32.82
C GLN A 63 -34.81 -44.22 -32.57
N ILE A 64 -35.66 -44.63 -33.51
CA ILE A 64 -37.11 -44.64 -33.36
C ILE A 64 -37.52 -45.90 -32.61
N LYS A 65 -38.08 -45.74 -31.40
CA LYS A 65 -38.77 -46.80 -30.65
C LYS A 65 -40.15 -47.02 -31.26
N VAL A 66 -40.43 -48.23 -31.73
CA VAL A 66 -41.78 -48.66 -32.11
C VAL A 66 -42.20 -49.78 -31.18
N ALA A 67 -43.21 -49.51 -30.35
CA ALA A 67 -43.61 -50.33 -29.21
C ALA A 67 -44.64 -51.42 -29.53
N ASP A 68 -45.17 -51.53 -30.75
CA ASP A 68 -46.19 -52.54 -31.05
C ASP A 68 -46.05 -53.07 -32.48
N ARG A 69 -45.47 -54.25 -32.62
CA ARG A 69 -45.72 -55.15 -33.75
C ARG A 69 -45.94 -56.57 -33.21
N PRO A 70 -47.14 -57.15 -33.35
CA PRO A 70 -47.33 -58.56 -33.11
C PRO A 70 -46.76 -59.33 -34.31
N VAL A 71 -45.54 -59.86 -34.15
CA VAL A 71 -44.94 -60.77 -35.12
C VAL A 71 -45.09 -62.18 -34.57
N THR A 72 -46.00 -62.94 -35.17
CA THR A 72 -46.14 -64.37 -34.95
C THR A 72 -45.02 -65.10 -35.69
N GLN A 73 -44.08 -65.69 -34.94
CA GLN A 73 -43.25 -66.76 -35.47
C GLN A 73 -43.15 -67.88 -34.44
N GLN A 74 -44.05 -68.83 -34.64
CA GLN A 74 -44.06 -70.14 -34.03
C GLN A 74 -42.85 -70.92 -34.60
N GLY A 75 -41.91 -71.28 -33.73
CA GLY A 75 -40.69 -72.00 -34.11
C GLY A 75 -39.88 -72.47 -32.90
N LEU A 76 -40.26 -73.63 -32.37
CA LEU A 76 -39.43 -74.65 -31.69
C LEU A 76 -38.35 -74.23 -30.66
N THR A 77 -38.63 -74.65 -29.42
CA THR A 77 -37.73 -75.37 -28.49
C THR A 77 -36.48 -74.66 -27.94
N GLY A 78 -36.56 -74.38 -26.64
CA GLY A 78 -35.40 -74.28 -25.74
C GLY A 78 -35.89 -74.38 -24.31
N MET A 79 -35.67 -75.52 -23.66
CA MET A 79 -36.01 -75.78 -22.26
C MET A 79 -35.56 -74.62 -21.37
N LYS A 80 -36.51 -73.82 -20.88
CA LYS A 80 -36.28 -72.93 -19.75
C LYS A 80 -36.27 -73.79 -18.50
N THR A 81 -35.07 -74.19 -18.06
CA THR A 81 -34.88 -74.72 -16.70
C THR A 81 -35.39 -73.67 -15.72
N GLY A 82 -36.28 -74.11 -14.82
CA GLY A 82 -37.17 -73.27 -14.04
C GLY A 82 -36.48 -72.12 -13.30
N MET A 83 -37.22 -71.02 -13.21
CA MET A 83 -37.01 -69.96 -12.24
C MET A 83 -36.98 -70.58 -10.84
N LYS A 84 -35.78 -70.86 -10.34
CA LYS A 84 -35.55 -71.16 -8.94
C LYS A 84 -35.67 -69.83 -8.19
N GLY A 85 -36.65 -69.78 -7.29
CA GLY A 85 -36.84 -68.68 -6.34
C GLY A 85 -35.56 -68.44 -5.50
N PRO A 86 -35.55 -67.40 -4.65
CA PRO A 86 -34.34 -66.93 -3.97
C PRO A 86 -33.74 -68.05 -3.12
N GLN A 87 -32.76 -68.75 -3.70
CA GLN A 87 -32.10 -69.87 -3.07
C GLN A 87 -31.10 -69.30 -2.05
N ARG A 88 -31.02 -69.92 -0.86
CA ARG A 88 -29.97 -69.64 0.12
C ARG A 88 -28.63 -69.52 -0.60
N GLN A 89 -28.01 -68.33 -0.54
CA GLN A 89 -26.64 -68.15 -1.02
C GLN A 89 -25.74 -69.00 -0.13
N ILE A 90 -25.21 -70.09 -0.69
CA ILE A 90 -24.18 -70.88 -0.04
C ILE A 90 -22.87 -70.15 -0.31
N LEU A 91 -22.37 -69.47 0.72
CA LEU A 91 -21.12 -68.72 0.68
C LEU A 91 -19.94 -69.69 0.81
N ASP A 92 -19.69 -70.48 -0.24
CA ASP A 92 -18.56 -71.40 -0.31
C ASP A 92 -17.28 -70.69 -0.81
N LYS A 93 -16.15 -71.40 -0.77
CA LYS A 93 -14.86 -70.88 -1.24
C LYS A 93 -14.94 -70.38 -2.70
N SER A 94 -15.75 -71.03 -3.53
CA SER A 94 -15.97 -70.69 -4.94
C SER A 94 -16.71 -69.37 -5.11
N TYR A 95 -17.74 -69.12 -4.28
CA TYR A 95 -18.44 -67.85 -4.23
C TYR A 95 -17.50 -66.69 -3.91
N TYR A 96 -16.70 -66.80 -2.84
CA TYR A 96 -15.75 -65.75 -2.46
C TYR A 96 -14.64 -65.56 -3.50
N LEU A 97 -14.17 -66.63 -4.16
CA LEU A 97 -13.23 -66.52 -5.28
C LEU A 97 -13.85 -65.81 -6.50
N GLY A 98 -15.12 -66.08 -6.81
CA GLY A 98 -15.85 -65.39 -7.87
C GLY A 98 -16.02 -63.89 -7.56
N LEU A 99 -16.36 -63.56 -6.32
CA LEU A 99 -16.47 -62.19 -5.86
C LEU A 99 -15.12 -61.45 -5.92
N LEU A 100 -14.03 -62.11 -5.51
CA LEU A 100 -12.68 -61.55 -5.63
C LEU A 100 -12.29 -61.32 -7.08
N ARG A 101 -12.58 -62.25 -8.00
CA ARG A 101 -12.33 -62.05 -9.44
C ARG A 101 -13.15 -60.92 -10.03
N SER A 102 -14.42 -60.79 -9.64
CA SER A 102 -15.26 -59.64 -10.03
C SER A 102 -14.64 -58.34 -9.54
N LYS A 103 -14.23 -58.28 -8.27
CA LYS A 103 -13.57 -57.08 -7.71
C LYS A 103 -12.21 -56.78 -8.34
N ILE A 104 -11.42 -57.79 -8.67
CA ILE A 104 -10.17 -57.62 -9.42
C ILE A 104 -10.47 -57.06 -10.82
N SER A 105 -11.51 -57.56 -11.50
CA SER A 105 -11.91 -57.04 -12.80
C SER A 105 -12.40 -55.59 -12.71
N GLU A 106 -13.23 -55.26 -11.71
CA GLU A 106 -13.71 -53.90 -11.45
C GLU A 106 -12.54 -52.95 -11.16
N LEU A 107 -11.59 -53.36 -10.30
CA LEU A 107 -10.39 -52.59 -10.02
C LEU A 107 -9.53 -52.41 -11.27
N THR A 108 -9.38 -53.45 -12.09
CA THR A 108 -8.61 -53.37 -13.34
C THR A 108 -9.29 -52.41 -14.33
N THR A 109 -10.62 -52.43 -14.42
CA THR A 109 -11.36 -51.47 -15.27
C THR A 109 -11.21 -50.04 -14.78
N GLU A 110 -11.25 -49.80 -13.46
CA GLU A 110 -11.05 -48.47 -12.88
C GLU A 110 -9.60 -48.00 -13.05
N VAL A 111 -8.60 -48.88 -12.87
CA VAL A 111 -7.19 -48.55 -13.15
C VAL A 111 -6.99 -48.12 -14.60
N ASN A 112 -7.57 -48.86 -15.55
CA ASN A 112 -7.48 -48.50 -16.97
C ASN A 112 -8.21 -47.19 -17.30
N LYS A 113 -9.32 -46.90 -16.61
CA LYS A 113 -10.07 -45.65 -16.78
C LYS A 113 -9.26 -44.47 -16.24
N LEU A 114 -8.73 -44.57 -15.03
CA LEU A 114 -7.89 -43.54 -14.41
C LEU A 114 -6.62 -43.30 -15.25
N GLN A 115 -6.01 -44.36 -15.79
CA GLN A 115 -4.85 -44.21 -16.67
C GLN A 115 -5.17 -43.40 -17.93
N LYS A 116 -6.34 -43.63 -18.55
CA LYS A 116 -6.80 -42.83 -19.69
C LYS A 116 -7.11 -41.39 -19.30
N GLU A 117 -7.70 -41.16 -18.13
CA GLU A 117 -7.95 -39.81 -17.62
C GLU A 117 -6.64 -39.05 -17.36
N ILE A 118 -5.59 -39.72 -16.86
CA ILE A 118 -4.25 -39.14 -16.67
C ILE A 118 -3.62 -38.75 -18.02
N GLU A 119 -3.70 -39.62 -19.02
CA GLU A 119 -3.18 -39.33 -20.37
C GLU A 119 -3.93 -38.15 -21.02
N MET A 120 -5.26 -38.14 -20.91
CA MET A 120 -6.10 -37.06 -21.39
C MET A 120 -5.76 -35.74 -20.67
N TYR A 121 -5.64 -35.75 -19.34
CA TYR A 121 -5.27 -34.56 -18.57
C TYR A 121 -3.88 -34.03 -18.95
N ASN A 122 -2.90 -34.91 -19.18
CA ASN A 122 -1.57 -34.49 -19.64
C ASN A 122 -1.62 -33.85 -21.03
N GLN A 123 -2.43 -34.39 -21.94
CA GLN A 123 -2.62 -33.78 -23.26
C GLN A 123 -3.35 -32.43 -23.18
N GLU A 124 -4.42 -32.35 -22.38
CA GLU A 124 -5.14 -31.10 -22.13
C GLU A 124 -4.26 -30.05 -21.47
N ASN A 125 -3.41 -30.43 -20.52
CA ASN A 125 -2.47 -29.53 -19.87
C ASN A 125 -1.43 -28.96 -20.85
N SER A 126 -0.92 -29.80 -21.77
CA SER A 126 -0.05 -29.33 -22.85
C SER A 126 -0.76 -28.36 -23.80
N VAL A 127 -2.06 -28.59 -24.05
CA VAL A 127 -2.88 -27.71 -24.90
C VAL A 127 -3.23 -26.41 -24.16
N TYR A 128 -3.45 -26.45 -22.85
CA TYR A 128 -3.72 -25.27 -22.03
C TYR A 128 -2.58 -24.26 -22.10
N LEU A 129 -1.34 -24.72 -21.95
CA LEU A 129 -0.16 -23.86 -22.09
C LEU A 129 -0.08 -23.20 -23.48
N SER A 130 -0.50 -23.91 -24.53
CA SER A 130 -0.56 -23.35 -25.89
C SER A 130 -1.63 -22.27 -26.02
N TYR A 131 -2.78 -22.43 -25.35
CA TYR A 131 -3.83 -21.42 -25.30
C TYR A 131 -3.43 -20.21 -24.47
N GLU A 132 -2.75 -20.40 -23.34
CA GLU A 132 -2.22 -19.33 -22.50
C GLU A 132 -1.24 -18.46 -23.30
N LYS A 133 -0.23 -19.08 -23.93
CA LYS A 133 0.72 -18.36 -24.80
C LYS A 133 0.03 -17.61 -25.93
N ARG A 134 -1.00 -18.21 -26.54
CA ARG A 134 -1.79 -17.56 -27.59
C ARG A 134 -2.59 -16.38 -27.04
N ALA A 135 -3.17 -16.51 -25.86
CA ALA A 135 -3.90 -15.43 -25.20
C ALA A 135 -2.98 -14.26 -24.83
N GLU A 136 -1.78 -14.53 -24.31
CA GLU A 136 -0.76 -13.50 -24.06
C GLU A 136 -0.36 -12.77 -25.35
N THR A 137 -0.11 -13.52 -26.42
CA THR A 137 0.25 -12.93 -27.72
C THR A 137 -0.86 -12.02 -28.24
N LEU A 138 -2.11 -12.50 -28.20
CA LEU A 138 -3.27 -11.71 -28.59
C LEU A 138 -3.46 -10.47 -27.69
N ALA A 139 -3.18 -10.56 -26.40
CA ALA A 139 -3.26 -9.42 -25.49
C ALA A 139 -2.22 -8.34 -25.83
N VAL A 140 -1.00 -8.74 -26.19
CA VAL A 140 0.05 -7.82 -26.66
C VAL A 140 -0.38 -7.15 -27.98
N GLU A 141 -0.86 -7.93 -28.96
CA GLU A 141 -1.36 -7.40 -30.24
C GLU A 141 -2.53 -6.43 -30.03
N MET A 142 -3.47 -6.76 -29.15
CA MET A 142 -4.58 -5.87 -28.81
C MET A 142 -4.09 -4.55 -28.20
N LYS A 143 -3.08 -4.58 -27.32
CA LYS A 143 -2.49 -3.38 -26.74
C LYS A 143 -1.79 -2.54 -27.81
N GLU A 144 -1.09 -3.18 -28.75
CA GLU A 144 -0.45 -2.50 -29.87
C GLU A 144 -1.50 -1.82 -30.78
N PHE A 145 -2.57 -2.51 -31.14
CA PHE A 145 -3.66 -1.92 -31.93
C PHE A 145 -4.37 -0.78 -31.20
N GLN A 146 -4.52 -0.87 -29.87
CA GLN A 146 -5.04 0.25 -29.07
C GLN A 146 -4.09 1.46 -29.11
N GLY A 147 -2.77 1.23 -29.06
CA GLY A 147 -1.76 2.27 -29.24
C GLY A 147 -1.86 2.94 -30.62
N GLN A 148 -1.88 2.14 -31.69
CA GLN A 148 -2.03 2.66 -33.05
C GLN A 148 -3.34 3.45 -33.23
N LEU A 149 -4.45 2.99 -32.64
CA LEU A 149 -5.71 3.73 -32.66
C LEU A 149 -5.61 5.07 -31.94
N ALA A 150 -4.91 5.12 -30.80
CA ALA A 150 -4.65 6.37 -30.09
C ALA A 150 -3.79 7.33 -30.94
N ASP A 151 -2.76 6.81 -31.62
CA ASP A 151 -1.92 7.59 -32.53
C ASP A 151 -2.74 8.16 -33.70
N TYR A 152 -3.60 7.35 -34.31
CA TYR A 152 -4.51 7.82 -35.37
C TYR A 152 -5.51 8.86 -34.87
N ASN A 153 -6.08 8.68 -33.68
CA ASN A 153 -6.98 9.67 -33.09
C ASN A 153 -6.24 10.99 -32.82
N MET A 154 -5.03 10.94 -32.29
CA MET A 154 -4.18 12.12 -32.09
C MET A 154 -3.87 12.81 -33.43
N LEU A 155 -3.54 12.05 -34.47
CA LEU A 155 -3.29 12.61 -35.80
C LEU A 155 -4.54 13.30 -36.36
N VAL A 156 -5.71 12.67 -36.23
CA VAL A 156 -6.99 13.25 -36.64
C VAL A 156 -7.25 14.56 -35.89
N ASP A 157 -7.03 14.60 -34.58
CA ASP A 157 -7.18 15.82 -33.78
C ASP A 157 -6.21 16.93 -34.23
N LYS A 158 -4.93 16.59 -34.46
CA LYS A 158 -3.91 17.54 -34.94
C LYS A 158 -4.22 18.08 -36.33
N LEU A 159 -4.75 17.25 -37.23
CA LEU A 159 -5.24 17.67 -38.54
C LEU A 159 -6.46 18.60 -38.41
N ASN A 160 -7.40 18.27 -37.52
CA ASN A 160 -8.58 19.10 -37.27
C ASN A 160 -8.23 20.47 -36.65
N THR A 161 -7.14 20.55 -35.88
CA THR A 161 -6.61 21.81 -35.32
C THR A 161 -5.67 22.54 -36.28
N ASN A 162 -5.44 22.02 -37.49
CA ASN A 162 -4.45 22.54 -38.46
C ASN A 162 -3.04 22.71 -37.86
N THR A 163 -2.64 21.83 -36.95
CA THR A 163 -1.30 21.85 -36.36
C THR A 163 -0.28 21.38 -37.40
N GLU A 164 0.76 22.18 -37.61
CA GLU A 164 1.82 21.85 -38.57
C GLU A 164 2.76 20.77 -38.02
N MET A 165 3.35 19.98 -38.92
CA MET A 165 4.28 18.91 -38.51
C MET A 165 5.51 19.46 -37.77
N GLU A 166 5.98 20.66 -38.13
CA GLU A 166 7.11 21.32 -37.47
C GLU A 166 6.80 21.65 -36.00
N GLU A 167 5.58 22.11 -35.70
CA GLU A 167 5.12 22.36 -34.34
C GLU A 167 5.09 21.08 -33.51
N VAL A 168 4.56 19.98 -34.08
CA VAL A 168 4.57 18.65 -33.41
C VAL A 168 6.00 18.15 -33.16
N MET A 169 6.92 18.37 -34.11
CA MET A 169 8.33 18.00 -33.92
C MET A 169 9.01 18.85 -32.83
N ASN A 170 8.69 20.14 -32.74
CA ASN A 170 9.21 21.01 -31.70
C ASN A 170 8.69 20.61 -30.32
N ASP A 171 7.39 20.33 -30.19
CA ASP A 171 6.78 19.78 -28.98
C ASP A 171 7.44 18.47 -28.56
N TYR A 172 7.64 17.55 -29.51
CA TYR A 172 8.33 16.28 -29.26
C TYR A 172 9.75 16.50 -28.74
N ASN A 173 10.54 17.36 -29.37
CA ASN A 173 11.92 17.62 -28.97
C ASN A 173 12.00 18.27 -27.59
N MET A 174 11.10 19.21 -27.29
CA MET A 174 10.99 19.84 -25.99
C MET A 174 10.64 18.81 -24.91
N LEU A 175 9.61 17.98 -25.14
CA LEU A 175 9.16 16.96 -24.20
C LEU A 175 10.21 15.88 -23.99
N LYS A 176 10.93 15.49 -25.05
CA LYS A 176 12.06 14.57 -24.97
C LYS A 176 13.19 15.13 -24.10
N ALA A 177 13.59 16.38 -24.33
CA ALA A 177 14.62 17.03 -23.53
C ALA A 177 14.21 17.17 -22.05
N GLN A 178 12.92 17.40 -21.77
CA GLN A 178 12.38 17.40 -20.41
C GLN A 178 12.46 16.00 -19.79
N ASN A 179 11.96 14.96 -20.47
CA ASN A 179 12.01 13.58 -19.99
C ASN A 179 13.45 13.10 -19.72
N ASP A 180 14.42 13.47 -20.58
CA ASP A 180 15.82 13.13 -20.38
C ASP A 180 16.39 13.77 -19.10
N ARG A 181 16.04 15.04 -18.83
CA ARG A 181 16.42 15.73 -17.57
C ARG A 181 15.74 15.12 -16.36
N GLU A 182 14.45 14.80 -16.46
CA GLU A 182 13.70 14.16 -15.38
C GLU A 182 14.23 12.76 -15.07
N THR A 183 14.63 12.00 -16.09
CA THR A 183 15.26 10.68 -15.93
C THR A 183 16.58 10.80 -15.16
N GLN A 184 17.44 11.75 -15.53
CA GLN A 184 18.69 12.01 -14.80
C GLN A 184 18.44 12.44 -13.36
N SER A 185 17.45 13.30 -13.13
CA SER A 185 17.04 13.70 -11.79
C SER A 185 16.55 12.50 -10.96
N MET A 186 15.75 11.63 -11.57
CA MET A 186 15.25 10.41 -10.93
C MET A 186 16.37 9.45 -10.57
N ASP A 187 17.40 9.31 -11.42
CA ASP A 187 18.59 8.51 -11.12
C ASP A 187 19.37 9.08 -9.93
N VAL A 188 19.55 10.40 -9.86
CA VAL A 188 20.18 11.06 -8.69
C VAL A 188 19.38 10.77 -7.42
N ILE A 189 18.05 10.97 -7.44
CA ILE A 189 17.18 10.68 -6.29
C ILE A 189 17.26 9.20 -5.89
N PHE A 190 17.30 8.30 -6.86
CA PHE A 190 17.39 6.86 -6.60
C PHE A 190 18.72 6.50 -5.92
N THR A 191 19.84 7.04 -6.41
CA THR A 191 21.16 6.80 -5.81
C THR A 191 21.28 7.40 -4.42
N GLU A 192 20.76 8.61 -4.20
CA GLU A 192 20.72 9.24 -2.88
C GLU A 192 19.86 8.42 -1.91
N ARG A 193 18.66 8.01 -2.35
CA ARG A 193 17.77 7.15 -1.55
C ARG A 193 18.47 5.85 -1.16
N GLN A 194 19.13 5.19 -2.10
CA GLN A 194 19.87 3.95 -1.82
C GLN A 194 20.99 4.18 -0.79
N ALA A 195 21.72 5.29 -0.90
CA ALA A 195 22.76 5.64 0.06
C ALA A 195 22.19 5.91 1.45
N LYS A 196 21.09 6.67 1.54
CA LYS A 196 20.38 6.95 2.79
C LYS A 196 19.79 5.70 3.42
N GLU A 197 19.21 4.81 2.63
CA GLU A 197 18.69 3.53 3.12
C GLU A 197 19.81 2.63 3.66
N LYS A 198 20.99 2.64 3.02
CA LYS A 198 22.17 1.94 3.55
C LYS A 198 22.65 2.54 4.88
N GLN A 199 22.69 3.86 5.00
CA GLN A 199 23.03 4.54 6.25
C GLN A 199 22.02 4.20 7.36
N MET A 200 20.72 4.20 7.05
CA MET A 200 19.66 3.84 7.98
C MET A 200 19.84 2.42 8.50
N ARG A 201 20.11 1.44 7.62
CA ARG A 201 20.38 0.06 8.05
C ARG A 201 21.60 -0.05 8.98
N SER A 202 22.67 0.71 8.71
CA SER A 202 23.85 0.73 9.60
C SER A 202 23.49 1.25 10.99
N VAL A 203 22.75 2.36 11.05
CA VAL A 203 22.30 2.95 12.31
C VAL A 203 21.33 2.03 13.05
N GLU A 204 20.42 1.35 12.34
CA GLU A 204 19.52 0.37 12.93
C GLU A 204 20.28 -0.82 13.52
N GLU A 205 21.33 -1.29 12.86
CA GLU A 205 22.21 -2.36 13.37
C GLU A 205 22.98 -1.90 14.61
N GLU A 206 23.52 -0.67 14.62
CA GLU A 206 24.18 -0.07 15.79
C GLU A 206 23.21 0.07 16.98
N ILE A 207 21.98 0.54 16.74
CA ILE A 207 20.93 0.64 17.75
C ILE A 207 20.59 -0.73 18.33
N GLU A 208 20.52 -1.77 17.49
CA GLU A 208 20.21 -3.12 17.95
C GLU A 208 21.35 -3.71 18.79
N GLN A 209 22.60 -3.48 18.39
CA GLN A 209 23.77 -3.87 19.20
C GLN A 209 23.79 -3.16 20.55
N GLU A 210 23.50 -1.85 20.58
CA GLU A 210 23.44 -1.07 21.81
C GLU A 210 22.28 -1.51 22.71
N LYS A 211 21.11 -1.83 22.14
CA LYS A 211 19.99 -2.42 22.88
C LYS A 211 20.36 -3.75 23.52
N GLN A 212 21.04 -4.63 22.79
CA GLN A 212 21.49 -5.91 23.34
C GLN A 212 22.49 -5.72 24.48
N ALA A 213 23.44 -4.79 24.32
CA ALA A 213 24.38 -4.43 25.39
C ALA A 213 23.66 -3.85 26.62
N ALA A 214 22.67 -2.98 26.42
CA ALA A 214 21.86 -2.43 27.49
C ALA A 214 21.04 -3.52 28.21
N ASP A 215 20.42 -4.44 27.47
CA ASP A 215 19.67 -5.58 28.02
C ASP A 215 20.56 -6.50 28.85
N ASP A 216 21.81 -6.73 28.42
CA ASP A 216 22.77 -7.54 29.18
C ASP A 216 23.23 -6.84 30.46
N ILE A 217 23.39 -5.51 30.44
CA ILE A 217 23.62 -4.73 31.66
C ILE A 217 22.42 -4.87 32.60
N ILE A 218 21.19 -4.69 32.11
CA ILE A 218 19.97 -4.78 32.91
C ILE A 218 19.84 -6.16 33.54
N LYS A 219 20.10 -7.26 32.81
CA LYS A 219 20.08 -8.62 33.36
C LYS A 219 21.07 -8.82 34.51
N ASN A 220 22.20 -8.12 34.48
CA ASN A 220 23.25 -8.19 35.50
C ASN A 220 23.04 -7.20 36.67
N MET A 221 22.04 -6.32 36.60
CA MET A 221 21.69 -5.39 37.69
C MET A 221 20.93 -6.10 38.84
N SER A 222 20.85 -5.44 40.00
CA SER A 222 20.05 -5.93 41.12
C SER A 222 18.54 -5.92 40.81
N LEU A 223 17.79 -6.83 41.42
CA LEU A 223 16.35 -7.01 41.20
C LEU A 223 15.54 -5.71 41.42
N GLU A 224 15.90 -4.90 42.42
CA GLU A 224 15.24 -3.63 42.71
C GLU A 224 15.44 -2.60 41.60
N ASN A 225 16.65 -2.52 41.03
CA ASN A 225 16.95 -1.61 39.93
C ASN A 225 16.33 -2.09 38.61
N GLN A 226 16.24 -3.41 38.38
CA GLN A 226 15.53 -3.98 37.23
C GLN A 226 14.04 -3.62 37.25
N VAL A 227 13.38 -3.76 38.39
CA VAL A 227 11.96 -3.41 38.54
C VAL A 227 11.75 -1.92 38.26
N LYS A 228 12.58 -1.03 38.84
CA LYS A 228 12.51 0.41 38.59
C LYS A 228 12.74 0.77 37.11
N TYR A 229 13.67 0.10 36.44
CA TYR A 229 13.90 0.28 35.00
C TYR A 229 12.68 -0.12 34.18
N LEU A 230 12.07 -1.28 34.47
CA LEU A 230 10.89 -1.77 33.75
C LEU A 230 9.68 -0.84 33.93
N GLU A 231 9.45 -0.33 35.15
CA GLU A 231 8.40 0.66 35.39
C GLU A 231 8.62 1.94 34.58
N MET A 232 9.85 2.46 34.59
CA MET A 232 10.21 3.68 33.84
C MET A 232 10.13 3.47 32.32
N LYS A 233 10.54 2.30 31.83
CA LYS A 233 10.40 1.89 30.42
C LYS A 233 8.93 1.85 30.03
N ALA A 234 8.07 1.24 30.86
CA ALA A 234 6.64 1.18 30.60
C ALA A 234 5.97 2.56 30.60
N THR A 235 6.40 3.49 31.48
CA THR A 235 5.91 4.88 31.44
C THR A 235 6.38 5.62 30.19
N ASN A 236 7.62 5.40 29.75
CA ASN A 236 8.17 6.03 28.55
C ASN A 236 7.44 5.52 27.29
N GLU A 237 7.23 4.21 27.16
CA GLU A 237 6.46 3.62 26.06
C GLU A 237 5.04 4.18 25.97
N LYS A 238 4.37 4.41 27.11
CA LYS A 238 3.05 5.08 27.13
C LYS A 238 3.12 6.53 26.65
N LEU A 239 4.10 7.29 27.11
CA LEU A 239 4.28 8.69 26.68
C LEU A 239 4.61 8.78 25.19
N LEU A 240 5.42 7.86 24.64
CA LEU A 240 5.70 7.79 23.20
C LEU A 240 4.44 7.46 22.39
N GLN A 241 3.59 6.56 22.87
CA GLN A 241 2.29 6.27 22.24
C GLN A 241 1.37 7.49 22.26
N GLU A 242 1.28 8.20 23.40
CA GLU A 242 0.51 9.43 23.50
C GLU A 242 1.03 10.50 22.53
N LEU A 243 2.35 10.65 22.43
CA LEU A 243 2.99 11.58 21.49
C LEU A 243 2.66 11.24 20.03
N ASP A 244 2.76 9.97 19.63
CA ASP A 244 2.39 9.54 18.28
C ASP A 244 0.91 9.82 17.97
N THR A 245 0.01 9.57 18.93
CA THR A 245 -1.41 9.90 18.74
C THR A 245 -1.65 11.41 18.60
N LEU A 246 -0.96 12.24 19.38
CA LEU A 246 -1.05 13.70 19.28
C LEU A 246 -0.48 14.20 17.94
N GLN A 247 0.60 13.60 17.45
CA GLN A 247 1.19 13.93 16.15
C GLN A 247 0.22 13.60 15.01
N GLN A 248 -0.40 12.42 15.02
CA GLN A 248 -1.43 12.06 14.04
C GLN A 248 -2.64 12.99 14.08
N GLN A 249 -3.06 13.44 15.27
CA GLN A 249 -4.12 14.43 15.43
C GLN A 249 -3.71 15.78 14.85
N LEU A 250 -2.49 16.23 15.10
CA LEU A 250 -1.95 17.48 14.56
C LEU A 250 -1.91 17.45 13.03
N ASP A 251 -1.41 16.38 12.45
CA ASP A 251 -1.34 16.20 10.99
C ASP A 251 -2.73 16.19 10.36
N SER A 252 -3.70 15.51 10.99
CA SER A 252 -5.11 15.52 10.57
C SER A 252 -5.72 16.93 10.60
N GLN A 253 -5.46 17.70 11.67
CA GLN A 253 -5.91 19.08 11.77
C GLN A 253 -5.25 19.98 10.73
N ASN A 254 -3.96 19.79 10.45
CA ASN A 254 -3.24 20.51 9.40
C ASN A 254 -3.80 20.20 8.01
N MET A 255 -4.03 18.94 7.67
CA MET A 255 -4.67 18.57 6.39
C MET A 255 -6.06 19.20 6.26
N LYS A 256 -6.84 19.21 7.34
CA LYS A 256 -8.16 19.86 7.36
C LYS A 256 -8.06 21.37 7.19
N LYS A 257 -7.07 22.00 7.84
CA LYS A 257 -6.77 23.43 7.70
C LYS A 257 -6.43 23.77 6.25
N GLU A 258 -5.47 23.05 5.65
CA GLU A 258 -5.07 23.24 4.24
C GLU A 258 -6.25 23.08 3.28
N SER A 259 -7.11 22.08 3.51
CA SER A 259 -8.34 21.90 2.72
C SER A 259 -9.29 23.09 2.84
N MET A 260 -9.50 23.61 4.05
CA MET A 260 -10.38 24.77 4.27
C MET A 260 -9.77 26.05 3.67
N GLU A 261 -8.46 26.25 3.80
CA GLU A 261 -7.73 27.36 3.19
C GLU A 261 -7.83 27.31 1.66
N ALA A 262 -7.68 26.12 1.06
CA ALA A 262 -7.89 25.93 -0.37
C ALA A 262 -9.34 26.29 -0.76
N GLU A 263 -10.35 25.82 -0.02
CA GLU A 263 -11.76 26.18 -0.30
C GLU A 263 -12.04 27.68 -0.20
N ILE A 264 -11.41 28.37 0.76
CA ILE A 264 -11.50 29.83 0.90
C ILE A 264 -10.81 30.51 -0.28
N ALA A 265 -9.63 30.04 -0.69
CA ALA A 265 -8.88 30.59 -1.82
C ALA A 265 -9.68 30.55 -3.14
N HIS A 266 -10.53 29.54 -3.34
CA HIS A 266 -11.35 29.43 -4.55
C HIS A 266 -12.63 30.30 -4.54
N SER A 267 -12.96 31.01 -3.45
CA SER A 267 -14.18 31.81 -3.33
C SER A 267 -13.90 33.23 -2.81
N GLN A 268 -14.06 34.23 -3.69
CA GLN A 268 -13.86 35.64 -3.35
C GLN A 268 -14.73 36.13 -2.18
N VAL A 269 -15.98 35.63 -2.09
CA VAL A 269 -16.91 35.96 -1.00
C VAL A 269 -16.45 35.37 0.33
N LYS A 270 -15.90 34.13 0.32
CA LYS A 270 -15.34 33.52 1.54
C LYS A 270 -14.08 34.28 1.99
N GLN A 271 -13.23 34.73 1.08
CA GLN A 271 -12.05 35.55 1.42
C GLN A 271 -12.46 36.88 2.08
N GLU A 272 -13.42 37.60 1.50
CA GLU A 272 -13.94 38.85 2.06
C GLU A 272 -14.61 38.61 3.42
N ALA A 273 -15.35 37.51 3.58
CA ALA A 273 -15.95 37.13 4.85
C ALA A 273 -14.90 36.84 5.94
N VAL A 274 -13.79 36.16 5.60
CA VAL A 274 -12.68 35.90 6.55
C VAL A 274 -12.04 37.21 6.99
N LEU A 275 -11.71 38.11 6.07
CA LEU A 275 -11.13 39.42 6.38
C LEU A 275 -12.05 40.26 7.29
N LEU A 276 -13.36 40.24 7.03
CA LEU A 276 -14.34 40.90 7.89
C LEU A 276 -14.41 40.25 9.27
N HIS A 277 -14.28 38.92 9.36
CA HIS A 277 -14.27 38.21 10.63
C HIS A 277 -13.02 38.50 11.46
N GLU A 278 -11.84 38.56 10.83
CA GLU A 278 -10.58 38.98 11.47
C GLU A 278 -10.69 40.40 12.01
N LYS A 279 -11.19 41.33 11.20
CA LYS A 279 -11.41 42.73 11.63
C LYS A 279 -12.42 42.82 12.78
N LEU A 280 -13.48 42.02 12.74
CA LEU A 280 -14.48 41.97 13.81
C LEU A 280 -13.84 41.43 15.09
N TYR A 281 -13.05 40.36 14.99
CA TYR A 281 -12.33 39.77 16.13
C TYR A 281 -11.34 40.76 16.75
N GLU A 282 -10.56 41.49 15.95
CA GLU A 282 -9.67 42.55 16.43
C GLU A 282 -10.46 43.65 17.17
N LEU A 283 -11.58 44.10 16.61
CA LEU A 283 -12.42 45.12 17.23
C LEU A 283 -13.08 44.62 18.53
N GLU A 284 -13.50 43.35 18.58
CA GLU A 284 -14.02 42.72 19.80
C GLU A 284 -12.94 42.56 20.87
N SER A 285 -11.74 42.14 20.49
CA SER A 285 -10.60 42.07 21.39
C SER A 285 -10.22 43.44 21.96
N HIS A 286 -10.17 44.48 21.11
CA HIS A 286 -9.92 45.85 21.54
C HIS A 286 -11.05 46.39 22.43
N ARG A 287 -12.31 46.07 22.13
CA ARG A 287 -13.45 46.42 22.99
C ARG A 287 -13.31 45.74 24.36
N ASP A 288 -13.01 44.45 24.39
CA ASP A 288 -12.90 43.68 25.62
C ASP A 288 -11.72 44.15 26.46
N GLN A 289 -10.61 44.56 25.81
CA GLN A 289 -9.49 45.21 26.46
C GLN A 289 -9.88 46.57 27.05
N MET A 290 -10.53 47.46 26.30
CA MET A 290 -11.01 48.74 26.83
C MET A 290 -12.01 48.55 27.99
N ILE A 291 -12.89 47.56 27.91
CA ILE A 291 -13.82 47.22 28.99
C ILE A 291 -13.07 46.70 30.21
N ALA A 292 -12.02 45.90 30.03
CA ALA A 292 -11.17 45.43 31.12
C ALA A 292 -10.41 46.60 31.76
N GLU A 293 -9.89 47.53 30.95
CA GLU A 293 -9.22 48.76 31.39
C GLU A 293 -10.19 49.65 32.17
N ASP A 294 -11.37 49.97 31.63
CA ASP A 294 -12.43 50.76 32.29
C ASP A 294 -12.90 50.12 33.61
N LYS A 295 -13.06 48.79 33.64
CA LYS A 295 -13.38 48.06 34.88
C LYS A 295 -12.23 48.05 35.86
N SER A 296 -11.00 48.28 35.40
CA SER A 296 -9.80 48.37 36.22
C SER A 296 -9.48 49.80 36.67
N ILE A 297 -10.21 50.82 36.19
CA ILE A 297 -10.18 52.19 36.71
C ILE A 297 -10.81 52.16 38.11
N GLY A 298 -9.97 51.90 39.12
CA GLY A 298 -10.31 52.11 40.52
C GLY A 298 -10.24 53.58 40.91
N SER A 299 -10.48 53.89 42.19
CA SER A 299 -10.21 55.23 42.72
C SER A 299 -8.74 55.61 42.50
N PRO A 300 -8.37 56.88 42.24
CA PRO A 300 -6.97 57.29 42.05
C PRO A 300 -5.99 56.83 43.16
N MET A 301 -6.51 56.53 44.35
CA MET A 301 -5.74 56.00 45.47
C MET A 301 -5.47 54.48 45.34
N GLU A 302 -6.43 53.72 44.79
CA GLU A 302 -6.36 52.28 44.55
C GLU A 302 -5.49 51.96 43.34
N GLU A 303 -5.56 52.78 42.29
CA GLU A 303 -4.66 52.70 41.14
C GLU A 303 -3.21 52.99 41.53
N ARG A 304 -2.98 53.98 42.41
CA ARG A 304 -1.65 54.27 42.98
C ARG A 304 -1.11 53.10 43.81
N GLU A 305 -1.96 52.46 44.62
CA GLU A 305 -1.55 51.29 45.41
C GLU A 305 -1.23 50.09 44.52
N LYS A 306 -2.03 49.86 43.47
CA LYS A 306 -1.80 48.81 42.47
C LYS A 306 -0.50 49.04 41.68
N LEU A 307 -0.24 50.27 41.24
CA LEU A 307 1.01 50.66 40.57
C LEU A 307 2.21 50.51 41.51
N LEU A 308 2.09 50.90 42.78
CA LEU A 308 3.16 50.69 43.77
C LEU A 308 3.44 49.22 44.01
N LYS A 309 2.39 48.39 44.07
CA LYS A 309 2.52 46.94 44.19
C LYS A 309 3.17 46.33 42.95
N GLN A 310 2.73 46.75 41.75
CA GLN A 310 3.32 46.32 40.48
C GLN A 310 4.80 46.69 40.40
N VAL A 311 5.18 47.94 40.69
CA VAL A 311 6.59 48.35 40.71
C VAL A 311 7.40 47.53 41.73
N LYS A 312 6.81 47.15 42.86
CA LYS A 312 7.48 46.30 43.86
C LYS A 312 7.67 44.88 43.36
N ASP A 313 6.64 44.30 42.76
CA ASP A 313 6.65 42.94 42.21
C ASP A 313 7.61 42.88 40.99
N ASP A 314 7.54 43.85 40.07
CA ASP A 314 8.44 44.01 38.93
C ASP A 314 9.90 44.22 39.38
N ASN A 315 10.15 45.02 40.41
CA ASN A 315 11.52 45.16 40.96
C ASN A 315 12.03 43.85 41.57
N GLN A 316 11.16 43.06 42.19
CA GLN A 316 11.53 41.75 42.73
C GLN A 316 11.81 40.74 41.59
N GLU A 317 11.03 40.80 40.51
CA GLU A 317 11.23 39.98 39.31
C GLU A 317 12.50 40.39 38.56
N ILE A 318 12.76 41.69 38.40
CA ILE A 318 14.02 42.21 37.84
C ILE A 318 15.20 41.71 38.67
N ALA A 319 15.13 41.79 40.00
CA ALA A 319 16.20 41.29 40.86
C ALA A 319 16.40 39.76 40.75
N SER A 320 15.33 38.99 40.52
CA SER A 320 15.44 37.55 40.32
C SER A 320 16.03 37.21 38.93
N MET A 321 15.60 37.92 37.89
CA MET A 321 16.13 37.82 36.54
C MET A 321 17.60 38.24 36.49
N GLU A 322 18.00 39.31 37.18
CA GLU A 322 19.40 39.74 37.28
C GLU A 322 20.28 38.67 37.92
N ARG A 323 19.79 37.97 38.96
CA ARG A 323 20.51 36.82 39.54
C ARG A 323 20.66 35.70 38.53
N GLN A 324 19.58 35.30 37.85
CA GLN A 324 19.64 34.28 36.82
C GLN A 324 20.59 34.66 35.66
N LEU A 325 20.60 35.92 35.26
CA LEU A 325 21.49 36.45 34.22
C LEU A 325 22.96 36.36 34.67
N THR A 326 23.22 36.60 35.96
CA THR A 326 24.54 36.44 36.55
C THR A 326 24.96 34.98 36.58
N ASP A 327 24.09 34.08 37.02
CA ASP A 327 24.34 32.62 37.03
C ASP A 327 24.61 32.08 35.60
N ILE A 328 23.86 32.57 34.61
CA ILE A 328 24.06 32.19 33.19
C ILE A 328 25.40 32.73 32.68
N LYS A 329 25.76 33.97 33.01
CA LYS A 329 27.08 34.53 32.64
C LYS A 329 28.23 33.73 33.25
N GLU A 330 28.09 33.29 34.50
CA GLU A 330 29.07 32.41 35.15
C GLU A 330 29.19 31.06 34.43
N LYS A 331 28.07 30.44 34.06
CA LYS A 331 28.07 29.21 33.25
C LYS A 331 28.70 29.39 31.87
N ILE A 332 28.43 30.52 31.20
CA ILE A 332 29.07 30.84 29.92
C ILE A 332 30.59 30.96 30.10
N ASN A 333 31.05 31.60 31.17
CA ASN A 333 32.48 31.69 31.47
C ASN A 333 33.09 30.31 31.78
N GLN A 334 32.38 29.46 32.51
CA GLN A 334 32.81 28.07 32.77
C GLN A 334 32.95 27.28 31.46
N PHE A 335 31.92 27.30 30.61
CA PHE A 335 31.98 26.59 29.32
C PHE A 335 33.05 27.16 28.39
N ASN A 336 33.27 28.48 28.37
CA ASN A 336 34.36 29.07 27.59
C ASN A 336 35.73 28.61 28.08
N GLU A 337 35.91 28.43 29.40
CA GLU A 337 37.15 27.90 29.96
C GLU A 337 37.31 26.41 29.66
N GLU A 338 36.24 25.62 29.74
CA GLU A 338 36.24 24.22 29.31
C GLU A 338 36.59 24.07 27.83
N ILE A 339 36.04 24.92 26.96
CA ILE A 339 36.39 24.96 25.53
C ILE A 339 37.87 25.28 25.35
N ARG A 340 38.39 26.30 26.05
CA ARG A 340 39.83 26.62 25.99
C ARG A 340 40.71 25.45 26.46
N GLN A 341 40.29 24.76 27.52
CA GLN A 341 41.03 23.62 28.02
C GLN A 341 40.99 22.46 27.02
N LEU A 342 39.84 22.19 26.40
CA LEU A 342 39.72 21.19 25.34
C LEU A 342 40.53 21.56 24.10
N ASP A 343 40.59 22.85 23.72
CA ASP A 343 41.42 23.33 22.62
C ASP A 343 42.92 23.15 22.92
N MET A 344 43.36 23.42 24.16
CA MET A 344 44.73 23.15 24.62
C MET A 344 45.04 21.64 24.60
N ASP A 345 44.13 20.81 25.09
CA ASP A 345 44.29 19.35 25.07
C ASP A 345 44.33 18.80 23.63
N LEU A 346 43.54 19.39 22.71
CA LEU A 346 43.57 19.08 21.27
C LEU A 346 44.91 19.46 20.63
N GLU A 347 45.46 20.62 20.96
CA GLU A 347 46.76 21.08 20.47
C GLU A 347 47.90 20.17 20.98
N GLU A 348 47.87 19.79 22.27
CA GLU A 348 48.84 18.87 22.88
C GLU A 348 48.74 17.45 22.29
N HIS A 349 47.53 16.96 22.03
CA HIS A 349 47.32 15.67 21.37
C HIS A 349 47.76 15.70 19.90
N GLN A 350 47.53 16.80 19.18
CA GLN A 350 47.94 16.93 17.79
C GLN A 350 49.46 16.98 17.65
N ASP A 351 50.15 17.71 18.52
CA ASP A 351 51.60 17.76 18.54
C ASP A 351 52.21 16.43 18.97
N SER A 352 51.81 15.87 20.12
CA SER A 352 52.37 14.60 20.62
C SER A 352 52.15 13.43 19.65
N THR A 353 50.98 13.36 19.02
CA THR A 353 50.65 12.32 18.03
C THR A 353 51.46 12.51 16.76
N ASN A 354 51.62 13.74 16.26
CA ASN A 354 52.40 14.03 15.04
C ASN A 354 53.91 13.79 15.25
N TYR A 355 54.46 14.14 16.41
CA TYR A 355 55.85 13.80 16.78
C TYR A 355 56.04 12.28 16.93
N GLY A 356 55.10 11.58 17.56
CA GLY A 356 55.11 10.11 17.70
C GLY A 356 55.07 9.39 16.35
N TRP A 357 54.17 9.79 15.45
CA TRP A 357 54.08 9.25 14.08
C TRP A 357 55.36 9.50 13.27
N LYS A 358 55.96 10.69 13.36
CA LYS A 358 57.22 11.00 12.66
C LYS A 358 58.38 10.14 13.12
N ILE A 359 58.44 9.82 14.41
CA ILE A 359 59.51 8.97 14.97
C ILE A 359 59.31 7.51 14.53
N THR A 360 58.08 7.00 14.57
CA THR A 360 57.78 5.63 14.11
C THR A 360 57.99 5.49 12.61
N GLU A 361 57.63 6.49 11.81
CA GLU A 361 57.90 6.53 10.37
C GLU A 361 59.40 6.53 10.08
N LYS A 362 60.20 7.40 10.71
CA LYS A 362 61.66 7.38 10.56
C LYS A 362 62.30 6.05 10.97
N ASN A 363 61.81 5.43 12.05
CA ASN A 363 62.32 4.15 12.51
C ASN A 363 61.95 3.02 11.55
N THR A 364 60.74 3.03 10.97
CA THR A 364 60.32 2.04 9.97
C THR A 364 61.04 2.21 8.63
N GLU A 365 61.29 3.44 8.18
CA GLU A 365 62.13 3.70 7.00
C GLU A 365 63.59 3.29 7.20
N SER A 366 64.14 3.53 8.40
CA SER A 366 65.50 3.11 8.74
C SER A 366 65.62 1.58 8.77
N PHE A 367 64.60 0.90 9.28
CA PHE A 367 64.53 -0.56 9.31
C PHE A 367 64.41 -1.17 7.90
N LYS A 368 63.63 -0.55 7.01
CA LYS A 368 63.52 -0.94 5.60
C LYS A 368 64.79 -0.73 4.76
N LYS A 369 65.73 0.11 5.21
CA LYS A 369 67.02 0.33 4.55
C LYS A 369 68.14 -0.62 5.01
N GLN A 370 67.91 -1.43 6.05
CA GLN A 370 68.88 -2.39 6.59
C GLN A 370 68.58 -3.85 6.23
N VAL A 371 67.47 -4.10 5.51
CA VAL A 371 67.15 -5.38 4.86
C VAL A 371 67.35 -5.19 3.36
#